data_AF-A0A1G2ZLX1-F1
#
_entry.id   AF-A0A1G2ZLX1-F1
#
_cell.length_a   1.000
_cell.length_b   1.000
_cell.length_c   1.000
_cell.angle_alpha   90.00
_cell.angle_beta   90.00
_cell.angle_gamma   90.00
#
_symmetry.space_group_name_H-M   'P 1'
#
loop_
_entity.id
_entity.type
_entity.pdbx_description
1 polymer ?
#
loop_
_entity_poly.entity_id
_entity_poly.type
_entity_poly.pdbx_seq_one_letter_code
_entity_poly.pdbx_strand_id
1 'polypeptide(L)'
;MKVFAIALMVGCLSIFSGISLSQDGMGSPQDKGGEDKENLQKRIVQLVKDLDDNNQKTRINATEELIKIGEPALEDVKKALIKPPNNEVRIRAKYIVSEIEFKILAKKFKIAFLSYRGGNREIYIMDADGSNVKRMTNNKATDDSPAWSPAAAGK
;
A
#
# COMPACT_ATOMS: atom_id res chain seq x y z
N MET A 1 20.77 0.35 22.38
CA MET A 1 19.60 0.38 21.48
C MET A 1 19.76 -0.74 20.46
N LYS A 2 18.84 -1.70 20.44
CA LYS A 2 18.89 -2.84 19.49
C LYS A 2 18.37 -2.38 18.14
N VAL A 3 19.22 -2.45 17.12
CA VAL A 3 18.88 -2.28 15.71
C VAL A 3 18.29 -3.60 15.23
N PHE A 4 17.02 -3.62 14.81
CA PHE A 4 16.48 -4.72 14.04
C PHE A 4 16.43 -4.30 12.57
N ALA A 5 17.32 -4.88 11.77
CA ALA A 5 17.24 -4.89 10.32
C ALA A 5 16.34 -6.06 9.91
N ILE A 6 15.37 -5.83 9.04
CA ILE A 6 14.66 -6.91 8.31
C ILE A 6 14.89 -6.68 6.82
N ALA A 7 15.50 -7.70 6.23
CA ALA A 7 15.88 -7.79 4.83
C ALA A 7 14.66 -8.12 3.93
N LEU A 8 14.78 -7.69 2.68
CA LEU A 8 13.89 -7.90 1.54
C LEU A 8 13.67 -9.39 1.24
N MET A 9 12.42 -9.80 1.05
CA MET A 9 12.10 -10.98 0.24
C MET A 9 12.03 -10.60 -1.24
N VAL A 10 12.91 -11.20 -2.02
CA VAL A 10 12.83 -11.36 -3.47
C VAL A 10 12.01 -12.62 -3.74
N GLY A 11 11.07 -12.60 -4.69
CA GLY A 11 10.44 -13.85 -5.11
C GLY A 11 9.42 -13.75 -6.25
N CYS A 12 9.73 -14.48 -7.32
CA CYS A 12 8.84 -15.11 -8.29
C CYS A 12 8.36 -14.37 -9.56
N LEU A 13 9.17 -14.59 -10.60
CA LEU A 13 8.86 -15.39 -11.81
C LEU A 13 7.67 -14.99 -12.70
N SER A 14 8.07 -14.50 -13.86
CA SER A 14 7.43 -14.59 -15.18
C SER A 14 6.96 -16.01 -15.50
N ILE A 15 5.69 -16.19 -15.92
CA ILE A 15 5.29 -16.95 -17.12
C ILE A 15 3.91 -16.44 -17.59
N PHE A 16 3.82 -15.87 -18.79
CA PHE A 16 2.57 -15.86 -19.55
C PHE A 16 2.89 -16.35 -20.95
N SER A 17 2.45 -17.58 -21.21
CA SER A 17 2.42 -18.21 -22.52
C SER A 17 1.19 -17.74 -23.29
N GLY A 18 1.32 -17.69 -24.63
CA GLY A 18 0.18 -17.68 -25.54
C GLY A 18 -0.02 -16.38 -26.32
N ILE A 19 0.79 -16.17 -27.37
CA ILE A 19 0.38 -15.34 -28.50
C ILE A 19 -0.31 -16.27 -29.49
N SER A 20 -1.61 -16.10 -29.68
CA SER A 20 -2.31 -16.52 -30.90
C SER A 20 -2.84 -15.26 -31.56
N LEU A 21 -2.30 -14.95 -32.74
CA LEU A 21 -2.77 -13.90 -33.63
C LEU A 21 -3.90 -14.47 -34.48
N SER A 22 -5.10 -13.90 -34.37
CA SER A 22 -6.05 -13.87 -35.48
C SER A 22 -6.77 -12.53 -35.46
N GLN A 23 -6.72 -11.85 -36.60
CA GLN A 23 -7.27 -10.52 -36.82
C GLN A 23 -8.80 -10.56 -36.99
N ASP A 24 -9.36 -9.36 -36.90
CA ASP A 24 -10.64 -8.92 -37.47
C ASP A 24 -11.89 -9.00 -36.57
N GLY A 25 -11.99 -7.95 -35.74
CA GLY A 25 -13.25 -7.37 -35.33
C GLY A 25 -13.04 -5.88 -35.07
N MET A 26 -13.63 -5.01 -35.90
CA MET A 26 -13.77 -3.59 -35.61
C MET A 26 -14.73 -3.42 -34.41
N GLY A 27 -14.20 -3.63 -33.21
CA GLY A 27 -14.78 -3.15 -31.97
C GLY A 27 -14.17 -1.80 -31.65
N SER A 28 -15.02 -0.83 -31.29
CA SER A 28 -14.64 0.43 -30.64
C SER A 28 -13.48 0.24 -29.65
N PRO A 29 -12.58 1.23 -29.46
CA PRO A 29 -11.55 1.15 -28.43
C PRO A 29 -12.22 0.85 -27.07
N GLN A 30 -12.12 -0.39 -26.61
CA GLN A 30 -12.44 -0.69 -25.22
C GLN A 30 -11.41 0.03 -24.39
N ASP A 31 -11.89 1.00 -23.64
CA ASP A 31 -11.22 1.69 -22.56
C ASP A 31 -10.51 0.67 -21.66
N LYS A 32 -9.19 0.51 -21.88
CA LYS A 32 -8.32 -0.18 -20.94
C LYS A 32 -7.93 0.84 -19.89
N GLY A 33 -8.57 0.83 -18.72
CA GLY A 33 -7.90 1.44 -17.57
C GLY A 33 -8.68 1.99 -16.39
N GLY A 34 -9.91 1.56 -16.13
CA GLY A 34 -10.58 1.90 -14.86
C GLY A 34 -11.49 0.78 -14.39
N GLU A 35 -11.17 0.16 -13.25
CA GLU A 35 -12.20 -0.58 -12.50
C GLU A 35 -13.27 0.45 -12.10
N ASP A 36 -14.50 0.28 -12.59
CA ASP A 36 -15.57 1.18 -12.23
C ASP A 36 -15.82 1.12 -10.71
N LYS A 37 -16.26 2.24 -10.13
CA LYS A 37 -16.41 2.37 -8.66
C LYS A 37 -17.43 1.37 -8.10
N GLU A 38 -18.43 0.99 -8.89
CA GLU A 38 -19.47 0.07 -8.47
C GLU A 38 -18.97 -1.37 -8.39
N ASN A 39 -18.17 -1.80 -9.37
CA ASN A 39 -17.53 -3.12 -9.39
C ASN A 39 -16.48 -3.23 -8.30
N LEU A 40 -15.71 -2.17 -8.05
CA LEU A 40 -14.78 -2.14 -6.92
C LEU A 40 -15.53 -2.30 -5.59
N GLN A 41 -16.64 -1.58 -5.40
CA GLN A 41 -17.43 -1.69 -4.19
C GLN A 41 -18.03 -3.09 -4.01
N LYS A 42 -18.60 -3.67 -5.08
CA LYS A 42 -19.11 -5.06 -5.06
C LYS A 42 -18.02 -6.06 -4.70
N ARG A 43 -16.81 -5.86 -5.24
CA ARG A 43 -15.65 -6.69 -4.96
C ARG A 43 -15.21 -6.57 -3.50
N ILE A 44 -15.12 -5.36 -2.94
CA ILE A 44 -14.80 -5.14 -1.52
C ILE A 44 -15.78 -5.88 -0.63
N VAL A 45 -17.09 -5.73 -0.89
CA VAL A 45 -18.14 -6.42 -0.13
C VAL A 45 -17.98 -7.95 -0.20
N GLN A 46 -17.63 -8.48 -1.37
CA GLN A 46 -17.38 -9.92 -1.52
C GLN A 46 -16.14 -10.36 -0.72
N LEU A 47 -15.02 -9.64 -0.83
CA LEU A 47 -13.80 -9.95 -0.09
C LEU A 47 -14.03 -9.91 1.43
N VAL A 48 -14.86 -8.98 1.92
CA VAL A 48 -15.23 -8.93 3.35
C VAL A 48 -16.02 -10.16 3.77
N LYS A 49 -16.88 -10.72 2.91
CA LYS A 49 -17.56 -12.00 3.18
C LYS A 49 -16.58 -13.17 3.16
N ASP A 50 -15.63 -13.16 2.24
CA ASP A 50 -14.61 -14.20 2.08
C ASP A 50 -13.66 -14.31 3.29
N LEU A 51 -13.62 -13.29 4.17
CA LEU A 51 -12.93 -13.36 5.46
C LEU A 51 -13.50 -14.43 6.40
N ASP A 52 -14.75 -14.85 6.18
CA ASP A 52 -15.42 -15.93 6.92
C ASP A 52 -15.37 -17.28 6.20
N ASP A 53 -14.72 -17.36 5.05
CA ASP A 53 -14.68 -18.61 4.28
C ASP A 53 -13.97 -19.71 5.08
N ASN A 54 -14.43 -20.97 5.02
CA ASN A 54 -13.80 -22.08 5.73
C ASN A 54 -12.40 -22.43 5.20
N ASN A 55 -12.12 -22.10 3.94
CA ASN A 55 -10.82 -22.27 3.31
C ASN A 55 -9.85 -21.15 3.73
N GLN A 56 -8.77 -21.55 4.41
CA GLN A 56 -7.74 -20.62 4.87
C GLN A 56 -7.10 -19.81 3.73
N LYS A 57 -6.88 -20.40 2.56
CA LYS A 57 -6.29 -19.71 1.41
C LYS A 57 -7.21 -18.58 0.93
N THR A 58 -8.51 -18.81 0.90
CA THR A 58 -9.51 -17.79 0.56
C THR A 58 -9.45 -16.63 1.55
N ARG A 59 -9.45 -16.92 2.86
CA ARG A 59 -9.36 -15.88 3.90
C ARG A 59 -8.08 -15.05 3.80
N ILE A 60 -6.94 -15.69 3.53
CA ILE A 60 -5.64 -15.02 3.37
C ILE A 60 -5.67 -14.12 2.13
N ASN A 61 -6.07 -14.65 0.98
CA ASN A 61 -6.15 -13.88 -0.26
C ASN A 61 -7.09 -12.67 -0.11
N ALA A 62 -8.24 -12.86 0.55
CA ALA A 62 -9.17 -11.77 0.82
C ALA A 62 -8.56 -10.68 1.70
N THR A 63 -7.81 -11.09 2.73
CA THR A 63 -7.08 -10.17 3.63
C THR A 63 -6.05 -9.34 2.86
N GLU A 64 -5.22 -10.00 2.05
CA GLU A 64 -4.16 -9.35 1.27
C GLU A 64 -4.73 -8.38 0.23
N GLU A 65 -5.79 -8.79 -0.48
CA GLU A 65 -6.44 -7.95 -1.48
C GLU A 65 -7.12 -6.73 -0.85
N LEU A 66 -7.78 -6.87 0.31
CA LEU A 66 -8.35 -5.72 1.02
C LEU A 66 -7.27 -4.72 1.46
N ILE A 67 -6.14 -5.21 1.96
CA ILE A 67 -4.99 -4.36 2.33
C ILE A 67 -4.42 -3.65 1.09
N LYS A 68 -4.37 -4.34 -0.05
CA LYS A 68 -3.88 -3.79 -1.32
C LYS A 68 -4.83 -2.74 -1.90
N ILE A 69 -6.14 -2.95 -1.78
CA ILE A 69 -7.16 -1.95 -2.13
C ILE A 69 -6.96 -0.69 -1.27
N GLY A 70 -6.74 -0.86 0.04
CA GLY A 70 -6.38 0.25 0.93
C GLY A 70 -7.59 1.07 1.37
N GLU A 71 -7.48 2.40 1.32
CA GLU A 71 -8.48 3.34 1.84
C GLU A 71 -9.93 3.07 1.37
N PRO A 72 -10.21 2.72 0.09
CA PRO A 72 -11.57 2.40 -0.34
C PRO A 72 -12.24 1.24 0.41
N ALA A 73 -11.47 0.27 0.91
CA ALA A 73 -12.00 -0.87 1.64
C ALA A 73 -12.32 -0.55 3.11
N LEU A 74 -11.84 0.58 3.64
CA LEU A 74 -11.81 0.84 5.07
C LEU A 74 -13.22 0.93 5.68
N GLU A 75 -14.18 1.47 4.93
CA GLU A 75 -15.56 1.62 5.41
C GLU A 75 -16.19 0.25 5.72
N ASP A 76 -16.16 -0.68 4.76
CA ASP A 76 -16.82 -1.98 4.91
C ASP A 76 -16.08 -2.89 5.89
N VAL A 77 -14.75 -2.82 5.94
CA VAL A 77 -13.98 -3.55 6.95
C VAL A 77 -14.28 -3.01 8.36
N LYS A 78 -14.46 -1.69 8.52
CA LYS A 78 -14.90 -1.11 9.81
C LYS A 78 -16.32 -1.52 10.19
N LYS A 79 -17.26 -1.63 9.24
CA LYS A 79 -18.60 -2.17 9.51
C LYS A 79 -18.52 -3.59 10.08
N ALA A 80 -17.62 -4.43 9.55
CA ALA A 80 -17.38 -5.77 10.07
C ALA A 80 -16.82 -5.81 11.50
N LEU A 81 -16.26 -4.71 12.02
CA LEU A 81 -15.85 -4.58 13.42
C LEU A 81 -17.00 -4.17 14.36
N ILE A 82 -17.95 -3.38 13.86
CA ILE A 82 -19.09 -2.89 14.65
C ILE A 82 -20.05 -4.03 14.97
N LYS A 83 -20.38 -4.85 13.96
CA LYS A 83 -21.26 -6.02 14.12
C LYS A 83 -20.63 -7.24 13.45
N PRO A 84 -19.62 -7.85 14.09
CA PRO A 84 -18.89 -8.96 13.50
C PRO A 84 -19.79 -10.22 13.45
N PRO A 85 -19.79 -10.97 12.33
CA PRO A 85 -20.49 -12.24 12.24
C PRO A 85 -19.89 -13.29 13.19
N ASN A 86 -18.58 -13.24 13.44
CA ASN A 86 -17.86 -14.10 14.38
C ASN A 86 -16.47 -13.54 14.76
N ASN A 87 -15.71 -14.30 15.56
CA ASN A 87 -14.37 -13.94 16.01
C ASN A 87 -13.33 -13.91 14.89
N GLU A 88 -13.44 -14.80 13.90
CA GLU A 88 -12.46 -14.95 12.81
C GLU A 88 -12.44 -13.69 11.93
N VAL A 89 -13.63 -13.22 11.56
CA VAL A 89 -13.82 -11.96 10.80
C VAL A 89 -13.38 -10.77 11.64
N ARG A 90 -13.74 -10.71 12.93
CA ARG A 90 -13.35 -9.62 13.83
C ARG A 90 -11.83 -9.45 13.91
N ILE A 91 -11.09 -10.55 14.07
CA ILE A 91 -9.63 -10.53 14.19
C ILE A 91 -8.99 -10.03 12.90
N ARG A 92 -9.43 -10.55 11.74
CA ARG A 92 -8.93 -10.11 10.42
C ARG A 92 -9.25 -8.66 10.13
N ALA A 93 -10.50 -8.27 10.32
CA ALA A 93 -10.92 -6.89 10.10
C ALA A 93 -10.08 -5.91 10.95
N LYS A 94 -9.76 -6.27 12.20
CA LYS A 94 -8.91 -5.44 13.07
C LYS A 94 -7.49 -5.31 12.52
N TYR A 95 -6.91 -6.41 12.06
CA TYR A 95 -5.59 -6.41 11.42
C TYR A 95 -5.59 -5.57 10.15
N ILE A 96 -6.55 -5.77 9.25
CA ILE A 96 -6.69 -5.04 7.98
C ILE A 96 -6.83 -3.53 8.23
N VAL A 97 -7.72 -3.12 9.13
CA VAL A 97 -7.89 -1.70 9.50
C VAL A 97 -6.57 -1.12 10.02
N SER A 98 -5.91 -1.81 10.95
CA SER A 98 -4.64 -1.36 11.50
C SER A 98 -3.57 -1.18 10.42
N GLU A 99 -3.48 -2.12 9.47
CA GLU A 99 -2.48 -2.10 8.41
C GLU A 99 -2.75 -0.96 7.41
N ILE A 100 -4.01 -0.80 6.99
CA ILE A 100 -4.42 0.26 6.05
C ILE A 100 -4.21 1.64 6.70
N GLU A 101 -4.69 1.82 7.93
CA GLU A 101 -4.53 3.09 8.65
C GLU A 101 -3.06 3.41 8.89
N PHE A 102 -2.24 2.42 9.26
CA PHE A 102 -0.80 2.62 9.41
C PHE A 102 -0.15 3.07 8.10
N LYS A 103 -0.47 2.43 6.96
CA LYS A 103 0.06 2.84 5.64
C LYS A 103 -0.38 4.25 5.25
N ILE A 104 -1.64 4.60 5.51
CA ILE A 104 -2.15 5.96 5.26
C ILE A 104 -1.38 6.97 6.12
N LEU A 105 -1.21 6.69 7.42
CA LEU A 105 -0.50 7.57 8.33
C LEU A 105 0.98 7.69 7.98
N ALA A 106 1.64 6.58 7.66
CA ALA A 106 3.07 6.56 7.33
C ALA A 106 3.40 7.42 6.09
N LYS A 107 2.47 7.51 5.12
CA LYS A 107 2.61 8.41 3.95
C LYS A 107 2.47 9.89 4.30
N LYS A 108 1.74 10.23 5.37
CA LYS A 108 1.56 11.62 5.83
C LYS A 108 2.81 12.15 6.55
N PHE A 109 3.58 11.28 7.20
CA PHE A 109 4.80 11.67 7.91
C PHE A 109 6.02 11.54 7.00
N LYS A 110 6.97 12.48 7.15
CA LYS A 110 8.23 12.49 6.41
C LYS A 110 9.41 12.32 7.36
N ILE A 111 10.40 11.57 6.92
CA ILE A 111 11.69 11.40 7.60
C ILE A 111 12.73 12.14 6.78
N ALA A 112 13.49 13.04 7.41
CA ALA A 112 14.70 13.61 6.84
C ALA A 112 15.90 12.81 7.35
N PHE A 113 16.82 12.44 6.47
CA PHE A 113 18.00 11.67 6.83
C PHE A 113 19.19 11.98 5.92
N LEU A 114 20.38 11.72 6.42
CA LEU A 114 21.63 11.91 5.68
C LEU A 114 21.99 10.66 4.89
N SER A 115 22.54 10.81 3.68
CA SER A 115 23.04 9.69 2.90
C SER A 115 24.20 10.04 1.98
N TYR A 116 25.09 9.07 1.76
CA TYR A 116 26.24 9.12 0.84
C TYR A 116 25.96 8.54 -0.55
N ARG A 117 24.70 8.18 -0.85
CA ARG A 117 24.31 7.51 -2.10
C ARG A 117 24.70 8.29 -3.38
N GLY A 118 24.88 9.60 -3.27
CA GLY A 118 25.27 10.48 -4.37
C GLY A 118 26.76 10.79 -4.48
N GLY A 119 27.63 10.11 -3.70
CA GLY A 119 29.08 10.34 -3.70
C GLY A 119 29.57 11.41 -2.72
N ASN A 120 28.68 12.22 -2.17
CA ASN A 120 28.91 13.15 -1.05
C ASN A 120 27.74 13.10 -0.05
N ARG A 121 27.91 13.73 1.13
CA ARG A 121 26.87 13.78 2.17
C ARG A 121 25.77 14.76 1.80
N GLU A 122 24.57 14.24 1.68
CA GLU A 122 23.40 15.00 1.26
C GLU A 122 22.18 14.63 2.11
N ILE A 123 21.24 15.56 2.19
CA ILE A 123 19.97 15.35 2.87
C ILE A 123 18.96 14.74 1.89
N TYR A 124 18.30 13.70 2.37
CA TYR A 124 17.21 13.02 1.70
C TYR A 124 15.95 13.10 2.57
N ILE A 125 14.81 13.00 1.92
CA ILE A 125 13.53 12.79 2.57
C ILE A 125 12.89 11.50 2.05
N MET A 126 12.06 10.87 2.88
CA MET A 126 11.20 9.76 2.49
C MET A 126 9.91 9.80 3.30
N ASP A 127 8.92 9.04 2.87
CA ASP A 127 7.73 8.74 3.67
C ASP A 127 8.14 7.88 4.86
N ALA A 128 7.36 7.89 5.95
CA ALA A 128 7.71 7.11 7.14
C ALA A 128 7.65 5.59 6.92
N ASP A 129 7.02 5.14 5.83
CA ASP A 129 7.08 3.74 5.36
C ASP A 129 8.36 3.41 4.56
N GLY A 130 9.25 4.39 4.39
CA GLY A 130 10.51 4.25 3.64
C GLY A 130 10.37 4.42 2.13
N SER A 131 9.15 4.63 1.61
CA SER A 131 8.91 4.90 0.20
C SER A 131 9.22 6.36 -0.16
N ASN A 132 9.16 6.70 -1.46
CA ASN A 132 9.31 8.07 -1.96
C ASN A 132 10.63 8.77 -1.55
N VAL A 133 11.72 8.00 -1.51
CA VAL A 133 13.07 8.54 -1.24
C VAL A 133 13.42 9.60 -2.27
N LYS A 134 13.69 10.83 -1.82
CA LYS A 134 14.06 11.97 -2.65
C LYS A 134 15.26 12.71 -2.07
N ARG A 135 16.23 13.05 -2.93
CA ARG A 135 17.35 13.92 -2.58
C ARG A 135 16.88 15.38 -2.49
N MET A 136 17.19 16.06 -1.38
CA MET A 136 16.79 17.45 -1.14
C MET A 136 17.92 18.46 -1.37
N THR A 137 19.16 18.07 -1.10
CA THR A 137 20.35 18.89 -1.34
C THR A 137 21.20 18.24 -2.43
N ASN A 138 21.82 19.06 -3.28
CA ASN A 138 22.73 18.59 -4.32
C ASN A 138 23.77 19.66 -4.60
N ASN A 139 24.87 19.62 -3.85
CA ASN A 139 25.94 20.59 -4.00
C ASN A 139 27.30 19.91 -3.69
N LYS A 140 28.40 20.66 -3.73
CA LYS A 140 29.75 20.11 -3.47
C LYS A 140 30.09 20.02 -1.99
N ALA A 141 29.37 20.74 -1.12
CA ALA A 141 29.58 20.71 0.30
C ALA A 141 29.00 19.43 0.92
N THR A 142 29.29 19.24 2.21
CA THR A 142 28.55 18.29 3.04
C THR A 142 27.35 19.01 3.62
N ASP A 143 26.18 18.42 3.48
CA ASP A 143 24.99 18.83 4.23
C ASP A 143 24.73 17.84 5.37
N ASP A 144 24.52 18.36 6.58
CA ASP A 144 24.23 17.56 7.76
C ASP A 144 23.11 18.17 8.63
N SER A 145 22.68 17.39 9.63
CA SER A 145 21.80 17.85 10.72
C SER A 145 20.49 18.53 10.26
N PRO A 146 19.66 17.88 9.42
CA PRO A 146 18.43 18.49 8.93
C PRO A 146 17.44 18.70 10.07
N ALA A 147 16.73 19.83 10.04
CA ALA A 147 15.63 20.13 10.95
C ALA A 147 14.38 20.52 10.16
N TRP A 148 13.22 20.05 10.62
CA TRP A 148 11.95 20.50 10.08
C TRP A 148 11.58 21.84 10.70
N SER A 149 11.31 22.84 9.85
CA SER A 149 10.60 24.04 10.31
C SER A 149 9.16 23.63 10.67
N PRO A 150 8.58 24.15 11.78
CA PRO A 150 7.16 23.93 12.04
C PRO A 150 6.35 24.42 10.84
N ALA A 151 5.48 23.56 10.30
CA ALA A 151 4.50 23.99 9.33
C ALA A 151 3.63 25.06 9.99
N ALA A 152 3.38 26.18 9.31
CA ALA A 152 2.35 27.11 9.74
C ALA A 152 1.01 26.36 9.68
N ALA A 153 0.54 25.86 10.83
CA ALA A 153 -0.82 25.39 10.95
C ALA A 153 -1.70 26.61 10.69
N GLY A 154 -2.31 26.66 9.50
CA GLY A 154 -3.23 27.73 9.11
C GLY A 154 -4.26 27.91 10.23
N LYS A 155 -4.37 29.14 10.71
CA LYS A 155 -5.48 29.57 11.57
C LYS A 155 -6.77 29.62 10.77
#